data_AF-A0A3R6J0P9-F1
#
_entry.id   AF-A0A3R6J0P9-F1
#
_cell.length_a   1.000
_cell.length_b   1.000
_cell.length_c   1.000
_cell.angle_alpha   90.00
_cell.angle_beta   90.00
_cell.angle_gamma   90.00
#
_symmetry.space_group_name_H-M   'P 1'
#
loop_
_entity.id
_entity.type
_entity.pdbx_description
1 polymer ?
#
loop_
_entity_poly.entity_id
_entity_poly.type
_entity_poly.pdbx_seq_one_letter_code
_entity_poly.pdbx_strand_id
1 'polypeptide(L)'
;MKKATFTAIFILLFIQLQAQTTWKLVSSLNGDIDMPNGGNQQTCSVVADFDNDGHPDIWYAEMRLNGGNPTSQNKILFGDGKGNFPREMIISVGVDNHESKIADLDGDGDFDILGKGYDQLGGNLNIWLQNGTGKRKK
;
A
#
# COMPACT_ATOMS: atom_id res chain seq x y z
N MET A 1 46.91 65.88 2.51
CA MET A 1 45.58 65.27 2.75
C MET A 1 45.59 63.87 2.15
N LYS A 2 45.73 62.82 2.97
CA LYS A 2 45.72 61.42 2.50
C LYS A 2 44.27 60.95 2.38
N LYS A 3 43.85 60.50 1.20
CA LYS A 3 42.53 59.88 1.00
C LYS A 3 42.63 58.41 1.43
N ALA A 4 41.88 58.03 2.47
CA ALA A 4 41.69 56.63 2.84
C ALA A 4 40.55 56.06 1.99
N THR A 5 40.84 55.05 1.19
CA THR A 5 39.83 54.24 0.49
C THR A 5 39.36 53.13 1.43
N PHE A 6 38.11 53.19 1.85
CA PHE A 6 37.45 52.10 2.58
C PHE A 6 36.94 51.07 1.56
N THR A 7 37.51 49.88 1.56
CA THR A 7 36.97 48.74 0.83
C THR A 7 35.94 48.06 1.73
N ALA A 8 34.64 48.22 1.43
CA ALA A 8 33.58 47.48 2.11
C ALA A 8 33.51 46.07 1.53
N ILE A 9 33.87 45.06 2.32
CA ILE A 9 33.65 43.64 1.99
C ILE A 9 32.20 43.31 2.37
N PHE A 10 31.34 43.15 1.36
CA PHE A 10 30.00 42.58 1.55
C PHE A 10 30.10 41.05 1.52
N ILE A 11 29.89 40.41 2.68
CA ILE A 11 29.72 38.95 2.76
C ILE A 11 28.23 38.67 2.61
N LEU A 12 27.81 38.18 1.44
CA LEU A 12 26.47 37.64 1.21
C LEU A 12 26.43 36.21 1.78
N LEU A 13 25.75 36.04 2.91
CA LEU A 13 25.47 34.72 3.49
C LEU A 13 24.23 34.13 2.80
N PHE A 14 24.42 33.17 1.90
CA PHE A 14 23.32 32.37 1.35
C PHE A 14 23.04 31.18 2.28
N ILE A 15 21.86 31.17 2.91
CA ILE A 15 21.36 30.00 3.62
C ILE A 15 20.53 29.20 2.63
N GLN A 16 21.01 28.02 2.21
CA GLN A 16 20.13 27.07 1.55
C GLN A 16 19.31 26.34 2.61
N LEU A 17 17.99 26.55 2.62
CA LEU A 17 17.09 25.60 3.28
C LEU A 17 17.10 24.32 2.47
N GLN A 18 17.69 23.26 3.02
CA GLN A 18 17.40 21.92 2.53
C GLN A 18 16.03 21.53 3.09
N ALA A 19 15.09 21.23 2.20
CA ALA A 19 13.83 20.63 2.62
C ALA A 19 14.15 19.30 3.32
N GLN A 20 13.83 19.20 4.61
CA GLN A 20 13.99 17.97 5.35
C GLN A 20 12.87 17.01 4.95
N THR A 21 13.22 15.76 4.63
CA THR A 21 12.23 14.71 4.41
C THR A 21 11.46 14.47 5.70
N THR A 22 10.13 14.50 5.63
CA THR A 22 9.23 14.13 6.72
C THR A 22 8.50 12.84 6.37
N TRP A 23 8.24 12.02 7.38
CA TRP A 23 7.48 10.78 7.26
C TRP A 23 6.23 10.89 8.11
N LYS A 24 5.06 10.60 7.53
CA LYS A 24 3.79 10.48 8.26
C LYS A 24 3.45 9.01 8.41
N LEU A 25 3.29 8.54 9.65
CA LEU A 25 2.67 7.23 9.90
C LEU A 25 1.17 7.36 9.68
N VAL A 26 0.60 6.46 8.89
CA VAL A 26 -0.84 6.23 8.74
C VAL A 26 -1.09 4.83 9.27
N SER A 27 -1.87 4.70 10.36
CA SER A 27 -2.08 3.43 11.05
C SER A 27 -3.52 3.25 11.48
N SER A 28 -4.05 2.04 11.29
CA SER A 28 -5.34 1.65 11.83
C SER A 28 -5.36 1.65 13.37
N LEU A 29 -4.21 1.42 14.01
CA LEU A 29 -4.08 1.52 15.48
C LEU A 29 -4.30 2.94 16.01
N ASN A 30 -4.07 3.95 15.17
CA ASN A 30 -4.30 5.35 15.51
C ASN A 30 -5.68 5.84 15.01
N GLY A 31 -6.42 5.01 14.29
CA GLY A 31 -7.67 5.39 13.63
C GLY A 31 -7.49 6.24 12.36
N ASP A 32 -6.30 6.27 11.77
CA ASP A 32 -6.07 7.01 10.51
C ASP A 32 -6.75 6.34 9.31
N ILE A 33 -6.95 5.02 9.39
CA ILE A 33 -7.70 4.17 8.48
C ILE A 33 -8.50 3.16 9.30
N ASP A 34 -9.57 2.61 8.73
CA ASP A 34 -10.38 1.63 9.43
C ASP A 34 -9.56 0.40 9.82
N MET A 35 -9.84 -0.13 11.01
CA MET A 35 -9.25 -1.40 11.43
C MET A 35 -9.70 -2.49 10.46
N PRO A 36 -8.77 -3.17 9.77
CA PRO A 36 -9.06 -4.28 8.87
C PRO A 36 -10.09 -5.24 9.43
N ASN A 37 -9.86 -5.65 10.67
CA ASN A 37 -10.74 -6.39 11.57
C ASN A 37 -10.07 -6.47 12.96
N GLY A 38 -10.63 -7.28 13.87
CA GLY A 38 -10.08 -7.50 15.21
C GLY A 38 -8.93 -8.52 15.31
N GLY A 39 -8.39 -8.99 14.19
CA GLY A 39 -7.29 -9.96 14.12
C GLY A 39 -5.91 -9.33 14.34
N ASN A 40 -4.94 -10.14 14.79
CA ASN A 40 -3.56 -9.73 15.06
C ASN A 40 -2.54 -10.41 14.12
N GLN A 41 -2.97 -10.83 12.93
CA GLN A 41 -2.20 -11.70 12.02
C GLN A 41 -2.23 -11.19 10.57
N GLN A 42 -1.81 -9.94 10.33
CA GLN A 42 -1.62 -9.40 8.98
C GLN A 42 -0.23 -9.78 8.45
N THR A 43 -0.13 -10.19 7.18
CA THR A 43 1.13 -10.76 6.66
C THR A 43 1.58 -10.24 5.32
N CYS A 44 0.67 -10.10 4.37
CA CYS A 44 1.05 -9.74 3.02
C CYS A 44 0.27 -8.52 2.56
N SER A 45 0.99 -7.64 1.87
CA SER A 45 0.42 -6.47 1.22
C SER A 45 1.06 -6.29 -0.15
N VAL A 46 0.27 -5.80 -1.08
CA VAL A 46 0.70 -5.42 -2.43
C VAL A 46 0.02 -4.11 -2.81
N VAL A 47 0.72 -3.28 -3.59
CA VAL A 47 0.24 -1.97 -4.03
C VAL A 47 0.07 -2.00 -5.54
N ALA A 48 -1.12 -1.66 -6.02
CA ALA A 48 -1.44 -1.56 -7.42
C ALA A 48 -2.69 -0.71 -7.63
N ASP A 49 -2.91 -0.21 -8.85
CA ASP A 49 -4.17 0.42 -9.23
C ASP A 49 -5.15 -0.70 -9.62
N PHE A 50 -6.01 -1.09 -8.67
CA PHE A 50 -6.97 -2.18 -8.84
C PHE A 50 -8.29 -1.69 -9.43
N ASP A 51 -8.64 -0.40 -9.37
CA ASP A 51 -9.89 0.11 -9.98
C ASP A 51 -9.70 0.96 -11.25
N ASN A 52 -8.46 1.11 -11.72
CA ASN A 52 -8.05 1.91 -12.88
C ASN A 52 -8.40 3.40 -12.73
N ASP A 53 -8.45 3.93 -11.51
CA ASP A 53 -8.67 5.35 -11.27
C ASP A 53 -7.38 6.20 -11.36
N GLY A 54 -6.22 5.55 -11.51
CA GLY A 54 -4.90 6.17 -11.58
C GLY A 54 -4.27 6.44 -10.22
N HIS A 55 -4.83 5.89 -9.13
CA HIS A 55 -4.32 5.99 -7.78
C HIS A 55 -3.82 4.64 -7.25
N PRO A 56 -2.75 4.61 -6.42
CA PRO A 56 -2.32 3.37 -5.82
C PRO A 56 -3.30 2.89 -4.75
N ASP A 57 -3.79 1.68 -4.91
CA ASP A 57 -4.57 0.95 -3.91
C ASP A 57 -3.67 -0.04 -3.15
N ILE A 58 -4.18 -0.55 -2.03
CA ILE A 58 -3.49 -1.54 -1.21
C ILE A 58 -4.36 -2.78 -1.11
N TRP A 59 -3.87 -3.92 -1.58
CA TRP A 59 -4.37 -5.19 -1.11
C TRP A 59 -3.61 -5.62 0.13
N TYR A 60 -4.30 -6.24 1.08
CA TYR A 60 -3.67 -6.99 2.14
C TYR A 60 -4.47 -8.24 2.49
N ALA A 61 -3.80 -9.19 3.13
CA ALA A 61 -4.43 -10.37 3.65
C ALA A 61 -3.92 -10.75 5.03
N GLU A 62 -4.72 -11.60 5.65
CA GLU A 62 -4.44 -12.18 6.95
C GLU A 62 -3.95 -13.61 6.83
N MET A 63 -3.01 -13.95 7.71
CA MET A 63 -2.51 -15.30 7.92
C MET A 63 -3.27 -15.98 9.05
N ARG A 64 -3.26 -17.31 9.03
CA ARG A 64 -3.74 -18.13 10.14
C ARG A 64 -2.59 -18.91 10.74
N LEU A 65 -2.35 -18.73 12.04
CA LEU A 65 -1.44 -19.60 12.77
C LEU A 65 -2.23 -20.64 13.55
N ASN A 66 -1.86 -21.92 13.44
CA ASN A 66 -2.42 -23.04 14.20
C ASN A 66 -3.96 -23.14 14.12
N GLY A 67 -4.56 -22.85 12.96
CA GLY A 67 -6.02 -22.86 12.78
C GLY A 67 -6.75 -21.67 13.43
N GLY A 68 -6.03 -20.66 13.92
CA GLY A 68 -6.60 -19.40 14.40
C GLY A 68 -7.24 -18.57 13.28
N ASN A 69 -8.09 -17.60 13.67
CA ASN A 69 -8.77 -16.67 12.77
C ASN A 69 -9.52 -17.32 11.57
N PRO A 70 -10.53 -18.18 11.82
CA PRO A 70 -11.31 -18.86 10.76
C PRO A 70 -12.12 -17.89 9.88
N THR A 71 -12.20 -16.62 10.27
CA THR A 71 -12.83 -15.53 9.51
C THR A 71 -11.80 -14.59 8.88
N SER A 72 -10.56 -15.05 8.67
CA SER A 72 -9.51 -14.25 8.04
C SER A 72 -9.97 -13.62 6.72
N GLN A 73 -9.59 -12.38 6.49
CA GLN A 73 -10.03 -11.56 5.37
C GLN A 73 -8.87 -11.18 4.45
N ASN A 74 -9.21 -11.07 3.17
CA ASN A 74 -8.35 -10.50 2.14
C ASN A 74 -9.11 -9.28 1.61
N LYS A 75 -8.51 -8.10 1.68
CA LYS A 75 -9.18 -6.85 1.32
C LYS A 75 -8.35 -5.99 0.38
N ILE A 76 -9.03 -5.12 -0.36
CA ILE A 76 -8.44 -3.96 -1.04
C ILE A 76 -8.90 -2.70 -0.32
N LEU A 77 -7.97 -1.78 -0.09
CA LEU A 77 -8.17 -0.39 0.30
C LEU A 77 -7.91 0.48 -0.92
N PHE A 78 -8.93 1.19 -1.39
CA PHE A 78 -8.83 2.02 -2.59
C PHE A 78 -8.32 3.41 -2.22
N GLY A 79 -7.25 3.84 -2.87
CA GLY A 79 -6.54 5.08 -2.56
C GLY A 79 -7.13 6.29 -3.30
N ASP A 80 -7.13 7.46 -2.65
CA ASP A 80 -7.55 8.71 -3.30
C ASP A 80 -6.40 9.51 -3.95
N GLY A 81 -5.21 8.91 -4.04
CA GLY A 81 -3.97 9.55 -4.51
C GLY A 81 -3.37 10.59 -3.55
N LYS A 82 -3.99 10.84 -2.39
CA LYS A 82 -3.55 11.81 -1.37
C LYS A 82 -3.13 11.13 -0.07
N GLY A 83 -3.07 9.80 -0.07
CA GLY A 83 -2.73 8.98 1.09
C GLY A 83 -3.91 8.68 2.00
N ASN A 84 -5.15 8.85 1.52
CA ASN A 84 -6.35 8.37 2.21
C ASN A 84 -6.94 7.16 1.48
N PHE A 85 -7.74 6.37 2.20
CA PHE A 85 -8.35 5.15 1.68
C PHE A 85 -9.87 5.13 1.98
N PRO A 86 -10.69 5.89 1.23
CA PRO A 86 -12.09 6.13 1.56
C PRO A 86 -13.02 4.93 1.27
N ARG A 87 -12.54 3.90 0.57
CA ARG A 87 -13.34 2.75 0.15
C ARG A 87 -12.54 1.47 0.39
N GLU A 88 -13.22 0.42 0.83
CA GLU A 88 -12.64 -0.92 0.94
C GLU A 88 -13.52 -1.97 0.26
N MET A 89 -12.92 -3.12 -0.08
CA MET A 89 -13.61 -4.30 -0.59
C MET A 89 -13.03 -5.55 0.06
N ILE A 90 -13.91 -6.44 0.54
CA ILE A 90 -13.52 -7.78 0.98
C ILE A 90 -13.59 -8.70 -0.24
N ILE A 91 -12.44 -9.24 -0.64
CA ILE A 91 -12.34 -10.18 -1.76
C ILE A 91 -12.67 -11.61 -1.31
N SER A 92 -12.21 -12.00 -0.12
CA SER A 92 -12.50 -13.31 0.44
C SER A 92 -12.45 -13.31 1.96
N VAL A 93 -13.28 -14.18 2.54
CA VAL A 93 -13.31 -14.53 3.97
C VAL A 93 -13.04 -16.02 4.07
N GLY A 94 -12.32 -16.46 5.09
CA GLY A 94 -12.10 -17.90 5.26
C GLY A 94 -10.80 -18.39 4.64
N VAL A 95 -10.06 -17.52 3.94
CA VAL A 95 -8.85 -17.86 3.16
C VAL A 95 -7.68 -17.07 3.72
N ASP A 96 -6.58 -17.75 4.00
CA ASP A 96 -5.38 -17.14 4.56
C ASP A 96 -4.26 -17.04 3.51
N ASN A 97 -3.35 -16.11 3.73
CA ASN A 97 -2.15 -15.96 2.90
C ASN A 97 -0.93 -15.61 3.73
N HIS A 98 0.23 -16.05 3.26
CA HIS A 98 1.54 -15.67 3.77
C HIS A 98 2.22 -14.61 2.90
N GLU A 99 2.09 -14.76 1.59
CA GLU A 99 2.77 -13.95 0.58
C GLU A 99 1.87 -13.83 -0.65
N SER A 100 2.06 -12.76 -1.42
CA SER A 100 1.35 -12.60 -2.69
C SER A 100 2.21 -11.98 -3.78
N LYS A 101 1.71 -12.08 -5.02
CA LYS A 101 2.17 -11.41 -6.23
C LYS A 101 0.97 -10.90 -7.02
N ILE A 102 1.19 -9.84 -7.79
CA ILE A 102 0.20 -9.29 -8.71
C ILE A 102 0.70 -9.46 -10.15
N ALA A 103 -0.19 -9.87 -11.04
CA ALA A 103 0.00 -9.81 -12.48
C ALA A 103 -1.38 -9.86 -13.16
N ASP A 104 -1.47 -9.41 -14.40
CA ASP A 104 -2.56 -9.78 -15.30
C ASP A 104 -2.32 -11.24 -15.75
N LEU A 105 -3.01 -12.19 -15.13
CA LEU A 105 -2.77 -13.63 -15.29
C LEU A 105 -3.61 -14.24 -16.41
N ASP A 106 -4.77 -13.65 -16.72
CA ASP A 106 -5.67 -14.15 -17.76
C ASP A 106 -5.68 -13.29 -19.05
N GLY A 107 -4.99 -12.15 -19.05
CA GLY A 107 -4.79 -11.29 -20.21
C GLY A 107 -5.94 -10.33 -20.50
N ASP A 108 -6.83 -10.11 -19.55
CA ASP A 108 -7.99 -9.22 -19.72
C ASP A 108 -7.65 -7.73 -19.46
N GLY A 109 -6.48 -7.47 -18.85
CA GLY A 109 -5.95 -6.14 -18.53
C GLY A 109 -6.20 -5.67 -17.10
N ASP A 110 -6.90 -6.46 -16.29
CA ASP A 110 -7.10 -6.22 -14.87
C ASP A 110 -5.94 -6.86 -14.07
N PHE A 111 -5.70 -6.41 -12.82
CA PHE A 111 -4.64 -7.01 -12.00
C PHE A 111 -5.22 -8.15 -11.17
N ASP A 112 -4.68 -9.35 -11.38
CA ASP A 112 -5.01 -10.54 -10.59
C ASP A 112 -4.04 -10.72 -9.43
N ILE A 113 -4.47 -11.51 -8.45
CA ILE A 113 -3.70 -11.75 -7.23
C ILE A 113 -3.39 -13.24 -7.11
N LEU A 114 -2.10 -13.54 -7.03
CA LEU A 114 -1.57 -14.84 -6.67
C LEU A 114 -1.19 -14.84 -5.19
N GLY A 115 -1.89 -15.59 -4.37
CA GLY A 115 -1.63 -15.76 -2.95
C GLY A 115 -1.07 -17.15 -2.62
N LYS A 116 -0.03 -17.18 -1.79
CA LYS A 116 0.48 -18.39 -1.17
C LYS A 116 -0.19 -18.57 0.18
N GLY A 117 -1.04 -19.59 0.31
CA GLY A 117 -1.69 -19.92 1.58
C GLY A 117 -0.68 -20.37 2.65
N TYR A 118 -1.09 -20.28 3.92
CA TYR A 118 -0.34 -20.80 5.06
C TYR A 118 -1.23 -21.79 5.84
N ASP A 119 -1.59 -22.90 5.22
CA ASP A 119 -2.14 -24.01 6.00
C ASP A 119 -0.99 -24.93 6.44
N GLN A 120 -0.87 -25.14 7.76
CA GLN A 120 0.07 -26.09 8.36
C GLN A 120 -0.26 -27.55 7.98
N LEU A 121 -1.45 -27.80 7.42
CA LEU A 121 -1.95 -29.12 7.06
C LEU A 121 -1.88 -29.41 5.53
N GLY A 122 -1.51 -28.42 4.70
CA GLY A 122 -1.30 -28.63 3.26
C GLY A 122 -1.12 -27.32 2.50
N GLY A 123 -0.01 -27.17 1.75
CA GLY A 123 0.25 -25.96 0.98
C GLY A 123 -0.77 -25.76 -0.15
N ASN A 124 -1.50 -24.66 -0.13
CA ASN A 124 -2.43 -24.24 -1.19
C ASN A 124 -1.95 -22.97 -1.90
N LEU A 125 -2.37 -22.85 -3.16
CA LEU A 125 -2.26 -21.64 -3.96
C LEU A 125 -3.65 -21.03 -4.10
N ASN A 126 -3.78 -19.75 -3.81
CA ASN A 126 -5.01 -19.00 -3.99
C ASN A 126 -4.83 -18.05 -5.18
N ILE A 127 -5.79 -18.01 -6.09
CA ILE A 127 -5.78 -17.10 -7.23
C ILE A 127 -7.09 -16.34 -7.24
N TRP A 128 -7.02 -15.02 -7.25
CA TRP A 128 -8.17 -14.14 -7.46
C TRP A 128 -8.03 -13.50 -8.83
N LEU A 129 -8.91 -13.89 -9.75
CA LEU A 129 -9.04 -13.26 -11.05
C LEU A 129 -9.95 -12.05 -10.91
N GLN A 130 -9.42 -10.86 -11.16
CA GLN A 130 -10.22 -9.65 -11.18
C GLN A 130 -10.91 -9.56 -12.53
N ASN A 131 -12.22 -9.34 -12.51
CA ASN A 131 -13.00 -9.15 -13.73
C ASN A 131 -13.88 -7.92 -13.52
N GLY A 132 -13.60 -6.81 -14.21
CA GLY A 132 -14.58 -5.73 -14.29
C GLY A 132 -14.09 -4.28 -14.29
N THR A 133 -12.79 -4.03 -14.42
CA THR A 133 -12.30 -2.65 -14.60
C THR A 133 -12.07 -2.30 -16.07
N GLY A 134 -11.99 -3.32 -16.92
CA GLY A 134 -11.78 -3.17 -18.35
C GLY A 134 -10.34 -2.76 -18.66
N LYS A 135 -9.95 -2.93 -19.93
CA LYS A 135 -8.55 -2.75 -20.36
C LYS A 135 -7.93 -1.45 -19.84
N ARG A 136 -6.81 -1.58 -19.11
CA ARG A 136 -5.91 -0.47 -18.78
C ARG A 136 -5.59 0.35 -20.02
N LYS A 137 -5.83 1.66 -19.96
CA LYS A 137 -5.28 2.59 -20.96
C LYS A 137 -3.77 2.68 -20.71
N LYS A 138 -2.99 2.25 -21.71
CA LYS A 138 -1.53 2.42 -21.72
C LYS A 138 -1.14 3.89 -21.84
#